data_AF-A0A914Q2K8-F1
#
_entry.id   AF-A0A914Q2K8-F1
#
_cell.length_a   1.000
_cell.length_b   1.000
_cell.length_c   1.000
_cell.angle_alpha   90.00
_cell.angle_beta   90.00
_cell.angle_gamma   90.00
#
_symmetry.space_group_name_H-M   'P 1'
#
loop_
_entity.id
_entity.type
_entity.pdbx_description
1 polymer ?
#
loop_
_entity_poly.entity_id
_entity_poly.type
_entity_poly.pdbx_seq_one_letter_code
_entity_poly.pdbx_strand_id
1 'polypeptide(L)'
;MHEKLKEQLTPVFKLFFELGSDNRKFYEDQFETIFLQKVAKFYQFTSKKYLNNACEYVRNIYEFVNAEEKYADKLLDKFLDPMTHPKWKNIIIQKLITTNIQKVIENKDTGLVFLLKNDCFGEMNLLHCLLKRVPNVTKFNVAPVLNQIEDHVIKYIRNCWRNDFVKINEFLCSQNFNGYIQSLYELEQKMDSFIKKYFKVQSELTAKVQAEILHLLNVDPKLLSLYIDHYLKKGLKNDNENDRFDILERAVNVFKYITDKDIFEKYYKQHLTKRLIFDKSSSNEAEKFVISRMKMVLITLKK
;
A
#
# COMPACT_ATOMS: atom_id res chain seq x y z
N MET A 1 17.78 26.25 -17.77
CA MET A 1 18.48 26.94 -16.67
C MET A 1 19.23 25.97 -15.76
N HIS A 2 18.61 24.87 -15.30
CA HIS A 2 19.27 23.82 -14.51
C HIS A 2 20.47 23.12 -15.21
N GLU A 3 20.42 22.91 -16.53
CA GLU A 3 21.54 22.27 -17.27
C GLU A 3 22.78 23.17 -17.45
N LYS A 4 22.61 24.50 -17.54
CA LYS A 4 23.76 25.43 -17.62
C LYS A 4 24.45 25.62 -16.26
N LEU A 5 23.70 25.60 -15.16
CA LEU A 5 24.26 25.56 -13.80
C LEU A 5 25.00 24.23 -13.53
N LYS A 6 24.51 23.12 -14.12
CA LYS A 6 25.11 21.78 -14.05
C LYS A 6 26.50 21.70 -14.70
N GLU A 7 26.71 22.31 -15.88
CA GLU A 7 28.04 22.34 -16.51
C GLU A 7 29.06 23.21 -15.75
N GLN A 8 28.61 24.28 -15.09
CA GLN A 8 29.49 25.22 -14.38
C GLN A 8 29.92 24.74 -12.98
N LEU A 9 29.09 23.95 -12.29
CA LEU A 9 29.37 23.50 -10.93
C LEU A 9 30.18 22.18 -10.87
N THR A 10 30.09 21.34 -11.91
CA THR A 10 30.80 20.04 -11.98
C THR A 10 32.32 20.16 -11.82
N PRO A 11 33.01 21.10 -12.50
CA PRO A 11 34.46 21.25 -12.39
C PRO A 11 34.86 21.78 -11.01
N VAL A 12 34.04 22.64 -10.44
CA VAL A 12 34.26 23.27 -9.13
C VAL A 12 34.24 22.20 -8.03
N PHE A 13 33.24 21.31 -8.03
CA PHE A 13 33.18 20.21 -7.06
C PHE A 13 34.36 19.25 -7.20
N LYS A 14 34.77 18.89 -8.43
CA LYS A 14 35.95 18.03 -8.66
C LYS A 14 37.24 18.69 -8.19
N LEU A 15 37.41 19.99 -8.47
CA LEU A 15 38.58 20.77 -8.01
C LEU A 15 38.65 20.82 -6.48
N PHE A 16 37.52 20.94 -5.78
CA PHE A 16 37.46 20.87 -4.32
C PHE A 16 37.89 19.52 -3.74
N PHE A 17 37.69 18.42 -4.47
CA PHE A 17 38.15 17.08 -4.08
C PHE A 17 39.63 16.81 -4.44
N GLU A 18 40.21 17.55 -5.38
CA GLU A 18 41.59 17.35 -5.86
C GLU A 18 42.64 18.19 -5.10
N LEU A 19 42.23 19.26 -4.39
CA LEU A 19 43.14 20.25 -3.79
C LEU A 19 43.56 20.00 -2.33
N GLY A 20 43.13 18.91 -1.67
CA GLY A 20 43.35 18.71 -0.23
C GLY A 20 44.22 17.50 0.16
N SER A 21 45.13 17.66 1.12
CA SER A 21 45.77 16.53 1.82
C SER A 21 44.86 15.90 2.89
N ASP A 22 43.75 16.56 3.24
CA ASP A 22 42.69 16.10 4.16
C ASP A 22 41.30 16.37 3.53
N ASN A 23 41.09 15.78 2.33
CA ASN A 23 40.02 16.10 1.36
C ASN A 23 38.59 16.27 1.90
N ARG A 24 38.24 15.58 3.00
CA ARG A 24 36.88 15.61 3.56
C ARG A 24 36.62 16.82 4.46
N LYS A 25 37.58 17.21 5.31
CA LYS A 25 37.41 18.33 6.24
C LYS A 25 37.29 19.67 5.50
N PHE A 26 38.10 19.85 4.46
CA PHE A 26 38.05 21.05 3.63
C PHE A 26 36.68 21.21 2.93
N TYR A 27 36.15 20.12 2.38
CA TYR A 27 34.80 20.10 1.80
C TYR A 27 33.70 20.35 2.85
N GLU A 28 33.83 19.75 4.04
CA GLU A 28 32.93 19.95 5.19
C GLU A 28 32.85 21.43 5.61
N ASP A 29 34.01 22.09 5.76
CA ASP A 29 34.12 23.46 6.25
C ASP A 29 33.75 24.51 5.18
N GLN A 30 34.21 24.33 3.95
CA GLN A 30 34.05 25.34 2.89
C GLN A 30 32.72 25.25 2.15
N PHE A 31 32.13 24.05 2.06
CA PHE A 31 30.93 23.84 1.25
C PHE A 31 29.78 23.19 2.03
N GLU A 32 29.99 22.01 2.62
CA GLU A 32 28.90 21.20 3.16
C GLU A 32 28.13 21.95 4.26
N THR A 33 28.84 22.60 5.19
CA THR A 33 28.23 23.33 6.29
C THR A 33 27.36 24.49 5.80
N ILE A 34 27.87 25.30 4.85
CA ILE A 34 27.15 26.44 4.28
C ILE A 34 25.93 25.97 3.47
N PHE A 35 26.11 24.91 2.69
CA PHE A 35 25.04 24.28 1.91
C PHE A 35 23.91 23.78 2.82
N LEU A 36 24.22 22.94 3.81
CA LEU A 36 23.25 22.37 4.73
C LEU A 36 22.51 23.45 5.54
N GLN A 37 23.19 24.54 5.94
CA GLN A 37 22.53 25.67 6.60
C GLN A 37 21.54 26.40 5.70
N LYS A 38 21.89 26.66 4.42
CA LYS A 38 20.99 27.31 3.46
C LYS A 38 19.77 26.42 3.17
N VAL A 39 20.00 25.12 2.98
CA VAL A 39 18.96 24.11 2.78
C VAL A 39 18.02 24.03 3.99
N ALA A 40 18.56 24.01 5.22
CA ALA A 40 17.77 24.00 6.43
C ALA A 40 16.87 25.23 6.58
N LYS A 41 17.39 26.43 6.27
CA LYS A 41 16.62 27.68 6.28
C LYS A 41 15.52 27.68 5.23
N PHE A 42 15.83 27.20 4.02
CA PHE A 42 14.84 27.08 2.94
C PHE A 42 13.69 26.17 3.34
N TYR A 43 13.97 24.95 3.83
CA TYR A 43 12.91 24.03 4.27
C TYR A 43 12.12 24.54 5.47
N GLN A 44 12.75 25.28 6.38
CA GLN A 44 12.06 25.93 7.50
C GLN A 44 11.08 27.01 7.03
N PHE A 45 11.41 27.76 5.98
CA PHE A 45 10.50 28.75 5.40
C PHE A 45 9.38 28.09 4.59
N THR A 46 9.73 27.12 3.75
CA THR A 46 8.79 26.40 2.89
C THR A 46 7.76 25.63 3.70
N SER A 47 8.15 24.97 4.79
CA SER A 47 7.21 24.25 5.65
C SER A 47 6.15 25.16 6.29
N LYS A 48 6.51 26.39 6.68
CA LYS A 48 5.56 27.36 7.27
C LYS A 48 4.48 27.81 6.29
N LYS A 49 4.78 27.80 4.98
CA LYS A 49 3.83 28.19 3.93
C LYS A 49 2.60 27.27 3.86
N TYR A 50 2.74 26.01 4.28
CA TYR A 50 1.70 24.99 4.12
C TYR A 50 0.89 24.72 5.41
N LEU A 51 1.15 25.44 6.51
CA LEU A 51 0.62 25.12 7.85
C LEU A 51 -0.89 25.37 8.08
N ASN A 52 -1.66 25.77 7.06
CA ASN A 52 -3.05 26.20 7.27
C ASN A 52 -4.04 25.03 7.42
N ASN A 53 -3.83 23.90 6.74
CA ASN A 53 -4.75 22.75 6.73
C ASN A 53 -3.93 21.44 6.76
N ALA A 54 -4.21 20.51 7.68
CA ALA A 54 -3.46 19.24 7.73
C ALA A 54 -3.57 18.42 6.45
N CYS A 55 -4.72 18.39 5.79
CA CYS A 55 -4.89 17.60 4.57
C CYS A 55 -3.97 18.11 3.45
N GLU A 56 -3.99 19.44 3.23
CA GLU A 56 -3.12 20.07 2.23
C GLU A 56 -1.65 20.01 2.65
N TYR A 57 -1.37 20.22 3.94
CA TYR A 57 -0.02 20.12 4.48
C TYR A 57 0.56 18.72 4.24
N VAL A 58 -0.13 17.67 4.65
CA VAL A 58 0.35 16.29 4.53
C VAL A 58 0.58 15.93 3.06
N ARG A 59 -0.35 16.31 2.16
CA ARG A 59 -0.21 16.02 0.73
C ARG A 59 0.98 16.75 0.13
N ASN A 60 1.06 18.07 0.32
CA ASN A 60 2.11 18.90 -0.26
C ASN A 60 3.48 18.55 0.30
N ILE A 61 3.58 18.27 1.61
CA ILE A 61 4.85 17.87 2.24
C ILE A 61 5.26 16.47 1.79
N TYR A 62 4.33 15.53 1.65
CA TYR A 62 4.65 14.21 1.11
C TYR A 62 5.21 14.28 -0.31
N GLU A 63 4.55 15.03 -1.19
CA GLU A 63 5.02 15.23 -2.57
C GLU A 63 6.37 15.96 -2.62
N PHE A 64 6.53 16.99 -1.80
CA PHE A 64 7.76 17.77 -1.72
C PHE A 64 8.94 16.92 -1.21
N VAL A 65 8.75 16.17 -0.11
CA VAL A 65 9.80 15.30 0.44
C VAL A 65 10.19 14.23 -0.57
N ASN A 66 9.24 13.62 -1.28
CA ASN A 66 9.54 12.64 -2.33
C ASN A 66 10.29 13.25 -3.52
N ALA A 67 9.92 14.45 -3.94
CA ALA A 67 10.61 15.15 -5.02
C ALA A 67 12.04 15.52 -4.61
N GLU A 68 12.22 16.01 -3.39
CA GLU A 68 13.52 16.38 -2.84
C GLU A 68 14.42 15.17 -2.58
N GLU A 69 13.90 14.05 -2.08
CA GLU A 69 14.68 12.81 -1.94
C GLU A 69 15.18 12.33 -3.31
N LYS A 70 14.31 12.31 -4.33
CA LYS A 70 14.71 11.97 -5.71
C LYS A 70 15.72 12.95 -6.28
N TYR A 71 15.61 14.23 -5.94
CA TYR A 71 16.54 15.27 -6.38
C TYR A 71 17.90 15.12 -5.69
N ALA A 72 17.90 14.88 -4.38
CA ALA A 72 19.10 14.60 -3.60
C ALA A 72 19.82 13.37 -4.13
N ASP A 73 19.11 12.25 -4.32
CA ASP A 73 19.66 11.01 -4.87
C ASP A 73 20.33 11.26 -6.26
N LYS A 74 19.67 12.01 -7.16
CA LYS A 74 20.23 12.40 -8.47
C LYS A 74 21.46 13.31 -8.39
N LEU A 75 21.53 14.18 -7.38
CA LEU A 75 22.69 15.05 -7.16
C LEU A 75 23.87 14.28 -6.58
N LEU A 76 23.61 13.24 -5.79
CA LEU A 76 24.64 12.39 -5.17
C LEU A 76 25.30 11.45 -6.14
N ASP A 77 24.55 10.86 -7.06
CA ASP A 77 25.11 10.03 -8.13
C ASP A 77 26.12 10.80 -9.01
N LYS A 78 26.21 12.14 -8.87
CA LYS A 78 26.95 13.00 -9.80
C LYS A 78 27.86 14.07 -9.18
N PHE A 79 27.59 14.59 -7.97
CA PHE A 79 28.23 15.84 -7.49
C PHE A 79 28.60 15.94 -6.00
N LEU A 80 27.93 15.22 -5.10
CA LEU A 80 28.08 15.40 -3.64
C LEU A 80 28.79 14.21 -3.00
N ASP A 81 29.51 14.48 -1.89
CA ASP A 81 30.09 13.41 -1.08
C ASP A 81 29.00 12.46 -0.57
N PRO A 82 29.19 11.12 -0.64
CA PRO A 82 28.22 10.15 -0.15
C PRO A 82 27.79 10.37 1.31
N MET A 83 28.65 10.97 2.15
CA MET A 83 28.38 11.27 3.56
C MET A 83 27.51 12.52 3.76
N THR A 84 27.34 13.37 2.74
CA THR A 84 26.43 14.53 2.78
C THR A 84 24.97 14.12 2.67
N HIS A 85 24.69 13.01 1.98
CA HIS A 85 23.34 12.49 1.82
C HIS A 85 22.57 12.22 3.12
N PRO A 86 23.11 11.43 4.07
CA PRO A 86 22.40 11.16 5.30
C PRO A 86 22.17 12.44 6.12
N LYS A 87 23.13 13.39 6.09
CA LYS A 87 22.99 14.68 6.77
C LYS A 87 21.87 15.52 6.15
N TRP A 88 21.77 15.60 4.82
CA TRP A 88 20.70 16.31 4.12
C TRP A 88 19.33 15.66 4.34
N LYS A 89 19.22 14.33 4.17
CA LYS A 89 17.98 13.59 4.46
C LYS A 89 17.48 13.82 5.90
N ASN A 90 18.41 13.83 6.87
CA ASN A 90 18.06 14.16 8.26
C ASN A 90 17.54 15.59 8.42
N ILE A 91 18.09 16.58 7.72
CA ILE A 91 17.58 17.96 7.76
C ILE A 91 16.16 18.05 7.17
N ILE A 92 15.89 17.36 6.06
CA ILE A 92 14.55 17.26 5.46
C ILE A 92 13.57 16.73 6.51
N ILE A 93 13.88 15.57 7.09
CA ILE A 93 13.02 14.92 8.08
C ILE A 93 12.82 15.81 9.31
N GLN A 94 13.89 16.38 9.89
CA GLN A 94 13.77 17.20 11.10
C GLN A 94 12.98 18.50 10.86
N LYS A 95 13.26 19.22 9.77
CA LYS A 95 12.68 20.55 9.51
C LYS A 95 11.28 20.49 8.90
N LEU A 96 11.03 19.55 7.97
CA LEU A 96 9.72 19.44 7.30
C LEU A 96 8.77 18.52 8.05
N ILE A 97 9.27 17.42 8.62
CA ILE A 97 8.44 16.43 9.30
C ILE A 97 8.39 16.76 10.79
N THR A 98 9.44 16.48 11.57
CA THR A 98 9.40 16.52 13.04
C THR A 98 8.93 17.86 13.63
N THR A 99 9.44 19.00 13.15
CA THR A 99 9.14 20.33 13.75
C THR A 99 7.70 20.78 13.53
N ASN A 100 7.12 20.43 12.40
CA ASN A 100 5.83 20.98 11.96
C ASN A 100 4.71 19.95 12.05
N ILE A 101 5.03 18.66 11.88
CA ILE A 101 4.05 17.58 12.04
C ILE A 101 3.52 17.51 13.46
N GLN A 102 4.34 17.85 14.47
CA GLN A 102 3.88 17.95 15.85
C GLN A 102 2.77 19.00 15.99
N LYS A 103 2.94 20.19 15.40
CA LYS A 103 1.92 21.25 15.38
C LYS A 103 0.67 20.81 14.62
N VAL A 104 0.85 20.09 13.52
CA VAL A 104 -0.25 19.54 12.71
C VAL A 104 -1.00 18.45 13.46
N ILE A 105 -0.33 17.64 14.30
CA ILE A 105 -0.97 16.60 15.11
C ILE A 105 -1.71 17.21 16.31
N GLU A 106 -1.11 18.21 16.98
CA GLU A 106 -1.66 18.86 18.18
C GLU A 106 -2.88 19.77 17.88
N ASN A 107 -3.01 20.24 16.64
CA ASN A 107 -4.16 21.05 16.21
C ASN A 107 -5.47 20.22 16.26
N LYS A 108 -6.38 20.61 17.15
CA LYS A 108 -7.63 19.88 17.43
C LYS A 108 -8.66 19.96 16.29
N ASP A 109 -8.72 21.08 15.58
CA ASP A 109 -9.78 21.34 14.58
C ASP A 109 -9.32 21.09 13.14
N THR A 110 -8.02 21.11 12.89
CA THR A 110 -7.44 20.98 11.54
C THR A 110 -6.38 19.91 11.44
N GLY A 111 -6.10 19.16 12.51
CA GLY A 111 -4.99 18.21 12.61
C GLY A 111 -5.36 16.73 12.51
N LEU A 112 -4.68 15.87 13.29
CA LEU A 112 -4.96 14.42 13.31
C LEU A 112 -6.43 14.14 13.68
N VAL A 113 -6.98 14.87 14.65
CA VAL A 113 -8.38 14.71 15.07
C VAL A 113 -9.35 15.04 13.93
N PHE A 114 -9.04 16.02 13.09
CA PHE A 114 -9.83 16.35 11.90
C PHE A 114 -9.75 15.23 10.86
N LEU A 115 -8.54 14.72 10.59
CA LEU A 115 -8.34 13.59 9.66
C LEU A 115 -9.18 12.39 10.10
N LEU A 116 -9.13 12.04 11.39
CA LEU A 116 -9.86 10.92 11.99
C LEU A 116 -11.38 11.13 11.95
N LYS A 117 -11.86 12.34 12.27
CA LYS A 117 -13.31 12.63 12.26
C LYS A 117 -13.92 12.64 10.86
N ASN A 118 -13.16 13.06 9.84
CA ASN A 118 -13.63 13.17 8.46
C ASN A 118 -13.21 12.00 7.58
N ASP A 119 -12.67 10.93 8.17
CA ASP A 119 -12.28 9.72 7.44
C ASP A 119 -11.39 10.02 6.21
N CYS A 120 -10.44 10.95 6.38
CA CYS A 120 -9.47 11.35 5.34
C CYS A 120 -8.40 10.27 5.16
N PHE A 121 -8.80 9.07 4.72
CA PHE A 121 -7.94 7.88 4.64
C PHE A 121 -6.72 8.04 3.74
N GLY A 122 -6.85 8.80 2.65
CA GLY A 122 -5.73 9.07 1.75
C GLY A 122 -4.62 9.84 2.46
N GLU A 123 -4.99 10.92 3.12
CA GLU A 123 -4.09 11.77 3.90
C GLU A 123 -3.53 11.02 5.11
N MET A 124 -4.33 10.18 5.78
CA MET A 124 -3.84 9.29 6.83
C MET A 124 -2.74 8.34 6.33
N ASN A 125 -2.90 7.77 5.14
CA ASN A 125 -1.89 6.90 4.55
C ASN A 125 -0.59 7.66 4.23
N LEU A 126 -0.71 8.86 3.67
CA LEU A 126 0.45 9.74 3.43
C LEU A 126 1.14 10.15 4.73
N LEU A 127 0.36 10.48 5.76
CA LEU A 127 0.85 10.82 7.09
C LEU A 127 1.59 9.64 7.73
N HIS A 128 1.03 8.42 7.62
CA HIS A 128 1.68 7.19 8.08
C HIS A 128 3.04 6.99 7.40
N CYS A 129 3.11 7.17 6.07
CA CYS A 129 4.36 7.11 5.33
C CYS A 129 5.38 8.16 5.78
N LEU A 130 4.96 9.40 6.05
CA LEU A 130 5.84 10.47 6.53
C LEU A 130 6.39 10.18 7.93
N LEU A 131 5.53 9.73 8.85
CA LEU A 131 5.89 9.46 10.23
C LEU A 131 6.88 8.29 10.36
N LYS A 132 6.77 7.27 9.50
CA LYS A 132 7.72 6.15 9.44
C LYS A 132 9.13 6.56 8.96
N ARG A 133 9.26 7.70 8.27
CA ARG A 133 10.58 8.24 7.87
C ARG A 133 11.30 8.91 9.03
N VAL A 134 10.60 9.21 10.12
CA VAL A 134 11.21 9.84 11.30
C VAL A 134 12.00 8.78 12.05
N PRO A 135 13.33 8.93 12.22
CA PRO A 135 14.12 7.96 12.96
C PRO A 135 13.70 7.94 14.44
N ASN A 136 13.67 6.74 15.04
CA ASN A 136 13.28 6.49 16.44
C ASN A 136 14.11 7.27 17.49
N VAL A 137 15.19 7.92 17.07
CA VAL A 137 16.11 8.71 17.90
C VAL A 137 15.58 10.13 18.17
N THR A 138 14.50 10.56 17.52
CA THR A 138 13.89 11.87 17.80
C THR A 138 13.09 11.85 19.10
N LYS A 139 13.12 12.95 19.88
CA LYS A 139 12.31 13.16 21.10
C LYS A 139 10.79 13.05 20.90
N PHE A 140 10.34 13.07 19.65
CA PHE A 140 8.93 12.94 19.29
C PHE A 140 8.55 11.46 19.16
N ASN A 141 7.67 10.98 20.04
CA ASN A 141 7.19 9.61 19.96
C ASN A 141 6.12 9.49 18.85
N VAL A 142 6.54 9.03 17.68
CA VAL A 142 5.67 8.79 16.51
C VAL A 142 4.77 7.56 16.66
N ALA A 143 5.15 6.60 17.51
CA ALA A 143 4.44 5.34 17.68
C ALA A 143 2.96 5.47 18.08
N PRO A 144 2.56 6.29 19.09
CA PRO A 144 1.16 6.42 19.46
C PRO A 144 0.30 7.01 18.33
N VAL A 145 0.86 7.90 17.52
CA VAL A 145 0.14 8.52 16.39
C VAL A 145 -0.06 7.50 15.27
N LEU A 146 0.98 6.71 14.96
CA LEU A 146 0.89 5.61 14.00
C LEU A 146 -0.19 4.61 14.41
N ASN A 147 -0.19 4.19 15.69
CA ASN A 147 -1.17 3.25 16.21
C ASN A 147 -2.59 3.84 16.17
N GLN A 148 -2.79 5.11 16.51
CA GLN A 148 -4.11 5.75 16.42
C GLN A 148 -4.67 5.77 14.99
N ILE A 149 -3.82 6.03 13.99
CA ILE A 149 -4.22 5.98 12.58
C ILE A 149 -4.58 4.55 12.18
N GLU A 150 -3.72 3.59 12.51
CA GLU A 150 -3.94 2.17 12.21
C GLU A 150 -5.23 1.65 12.85
N ASP A 151 -5.44 1.90 14.14
CA ASP A 151 -6.61 1.49 14.90
C ASP A 151 -7.90 2.10 14.35
N HIS A 152 -7.87 3.39 13.96
CA HIS A 152 -9.04 4.06 13.38
C HIS A 152 -9.43 3.45 12.05
N VAL A 153 -8.46 3.23 11.16
CA VAL A 153 -8.69 2.63 9.84
C VAL A 153 -9.23 1.20 9.98
N ILE A 154 -8.62 0.39 10.84
CA ILE A 154 -9.05 -0.99 11.10
C ILE A 154 -10.46 -1.01 11.71
N LYS A 155 -10.74 -0.14 12.68
CA LYS A 155 -12.07 -0.03 13.30
C LYS A 155 -13.12 0.41 12.29
N TYR A 156 -12.80 1.36 11.42
CA TYR A 156 -13.69 1.79 10.35
C TYR A 156 -14.03 0.63 9.42
N ILE A 157 -13.00 -0.11 8.95
CA ILE A 157 -13.16 -1.29 8.08
C ILE A 157 -14.09 -2.33 8.72
N ARG A 158 -13.83 -2.69 9.98
CA ARG A 158 -14.64 -3.67 10.71
C ARG A 158 -16.09 -3.24 10.86
N ASN A 159 -16.36 -1.95 11.06
CA ASN A 159 -17.70 -1.44 11.21
C ASN A 159 -18.42 -1.28 9.87
N CYS A 160 -17.73 -0.77 8.85
CA CYS A 160 -18.29 -0.51 7.52
C CYS A 160 -18.77 -1.81 6.85
N TRP A 161 -18.00 -2.88 6.98
CA TRP A 161 -18.31 -4.18 6.35
C TRP A 161 -18.93 -5.19 7.31
N ARG A 162 -19.26 -4.80 8.55
CA ARG A 162 -19.85 -5.69 9.56
C ARG A 162 -21.07 -6.43 9.02
N ASN A 163 -21.98 -5.72 8.37
CA ASN A 163 -23.22 -6.29 7.85
C ASN A 163 -22.95 -7.23 6.66
N ASP A 164 -21.98 -6.89 5.81
CA ASP A 164 -21.56 -7.77 4.72
C ASP A 164 -20.99 -9.09 5.27
N PHE A 165 -20.16 -9.05 6.32
CA PHE A 165 -19.64 -10.25 6.97
C PHE A 165 -20.74 -11.12 7.62
N VAL A 166 -21.73 -10.48 8.27
CA VAL A 166 -22.88 -11.20 8.83
C VAL A 166 -23.66 -11.91 7.71
N LYS A 167 -23.97 -11.20 6.62
CA LYS A 167 -24.67 -11.75 5.45
C LYS A 167 -23.91 -12.92 4.81
N ILE A 168 -22.59 -12.80 4.66
CA ILE A 168 -21.72 -13.86 4.14
C ILE A 168 -21.81 -15.10 5.04
N ASN A 169 -21.72 -14.94 6.36
CA ASN A 169 -21.82 -16.05 7.31
C ASN A 169 -23.21 -16.70 7.32
N GLU A 170 -24.29 -15.92 7.18
CA GLU A 170 -25.66 -16.45 7.07
C GLU A 170 -25.83 -17.34 5.82
N PHE A 171 -25.28 -16.93 4.68
CA PHE A 171 -25.28 -17.78 3.47
C PHE A 171 -24.46 -19.05 3.64
N LEU A 172 -23.35 -18.97 4.37
CA LEU A 172 -22.52 -20.13 4.70
C LEU A 172 -23.30 -21.13 5.57
N CYS A 173 -23.98 -20.66 6.62
CA CYS A 173 -24.77 -21.50 7.52
C CYS A 173 -26.00 -22.12 6.83
N SER A 174 -26.62 -21.41 5.90
CA SER A 174 -27.77 -21.90 5.12
C SER A 174 -27.39 -22.79 3.93
N GLN A 175 -26.10 -23.09 3.74
CA GLN A 175 -25.57 -23.87 2.60
C GLN A 175 -25.91 -23.25 1.23
N ASN A 176 -26.22 -21.96 1.18
CA ASN A 176 -26.45 -21.23 -0.07
C ASN A 176 -25.11 -20.71 -0.62
N PHE A 177 -24.37 -21.61 -1.26
CA PHE A 177 -23.04 -21.28 -1.75
C PHE A 177 -23.02 -20.21 -2.86
N ASN A 178 -24.10 -20.08 -3.63
CA ASN A 178 -24.23 -19.02 -4.63
C ASN A 178 -24.33 -17.65 -3.97
N GLY A 179 -25.20 -17.53 -2.96
CA GLY A 179 -25.32 -16.31 -2.16
C GLY A 179 -24.02 -15.96 -1.43
N TYR A 180 -23.32 -16.98 -0.91
CA TYR A 180 -22.01 -16.82 -0.25
C TYR A 180 -20.95 -16.26 -1.20
N ILE A 181 -20.72 -16.90 -2.35
CA ILE A 181 -19.72 -16.48 -3.33
C ILE A 181 -20.09 -15.12 -3.94
N GLN A 182 -21.38 -14.88 -4.22
CA GLN A 182 -21.84 -13.59 -4.71
C GLN A 182 -21.59 -12.46 -3.70
N SER A 183 -21.90 -12.68 -2.42
CA SER A 183 -21.68 -11.67 -1.38
C SER A 183 -20.18 -11.42 -1.13
N LEU A 184 -19.35 -12.46 -1.21
CA LEU A 184 -17.89 -12.31 -1.17
C LEU A 184 -17.36 -11.49 -2.35
N TYR A 185 -17.90 -11.71 -3.54
CA TYR A 185 -17.53 -10.96 -4.73
C TYR A 185 -17.99 -9.49 -4.66
N GLU A 186 -19.20 -9.21 -4.19
CA GLU A 186 -19.67 -7.84 -3.97
C GLU A 186 -18.81 -7.09 -2.94
N LEU A 187 -18.45 -7.77 -1.85
CA LEU A 187 -17.55 -7.21 -0.84
C LEU A 187 -16.15 -6.98 -1.43
N GLU A 188 -15.63 -7.93 -2.22
CA GLU A 188 -14.36 -7.79 -2.96
C GLU A 188 -14.31 -6.50 -3.78
N GLN A 189 -15.35 -6.21 -4.56
CA GLN A 189 -15.40 -5.00 -5.38
C GLN A 189 -15.40 -3.72 -4.53
N LYS A 190 -16.13 -3.71 -3.40
CA LYS A 190 -16.14 -2.59 -2.45
C LYS A 190 -14.75 -2.37 -1.86
N MET A 191 -14.07 -3.45 -1.45
CA MET A 191 -12.74 -3.40 -0.85
C MET A 191 -11.68 -2.94 -1.85
N ASP A 192 -11.68 -3.50 -3.07
CA ASP A 192 -10.76 -3.10 -4.14
C ASP A 192 -10.94 -1.62 -4.49
N SER A 193 -12.19 -1.14 -4.54
CA SER A 193 -12.50 0.27 -4.78
C SER A 193 -11.99 1.17 -3.66
N PHE A 194 -12.15 0.75 -2.40
CA PHE A 194 -11.65 1.45 -1.22
C PHE A 194 -10.11 1.57 -1.22
N ILE A 195 -9.41 0.46 -1.47
CA ILE A 195 -7.94 0.42 -1.56
C ILE A 195 -7.46 1.30 -2.71
N LYS A 196 -8.05 1.18 -3.91
CA LYS A 196 -7.67 2.00 -5.08
C LYS A 196 -7.93 3.49 -4.86
N LYS A 197 -8.95 3.85 -4.06
CA LYS A 197 -9.29 5.24 -3.79
C LYS A 197 -8.32 5.89 -2.80
N TYR A 198 -8.04 5.22 -1.69
CA TYR A 198 -7.34 5.85 -0.55
C TYR A 198 -5.91 5.31 -0.31
N PHE A 199 -5.63 4.07 -0.72
CA PHE A 199 -4.36 3.39 -0.46
C PHE A 199 -3.54 3.18 -1.74
N LYS A 200 -3.47 4.23 -2.58
CA LYS A 200 -2.67 4.21 -3.83
C LYS A 200 -1.18 4.07 -3.58
N VAL A 201 -0.70 4.68 -2.49
CA VAL A 201 0.69 4.57 -2.05
C VAL A 201 0.82 3.30 -1.22
N GLN A 202 1.61 2.35 -1.71
CA GLN A 202 1.96 1.15 -0.96
C GLN A 202 2.73 1.54 0.31
N SER A 203 2.23 1.07 1.44
CA SER A 203 2.72 1.41 2.77
C SER A 203 2.49 0.24 3.72
N GLU A 204 3.16 0.25 4.87
CA GLU A 204 2.89 -0.74 5.93
C GLU A 204 1.43 -0.65 6.41
N LEU A 205 0.81 0.53 6.43
CA LEU A 205 -0.63 0.67 6.69
C LEU A 205 -1.47 -0.03 5.62
N THR A 206 -1.11 0.11 4.34
CA THR A 206 -1.78 -0.60 3.23
C THR A 206 -1.69 -2.11 3.41
N ALA A 207 -0.51 -2.63 3.76
CA ALA A 207 -0.31 -4.05 4.05
C ALA A 207 -1.14 -4.53 5.26
N LYS A 208 -1.21 -3.73 6.33
CA LYS A 208 -2.05 -4.03 7.50
C LYS A 208 -3.54 -4.05 7.15
N VAL A 209 -4.01 -3.09 6.36
CA VAL A 209 -5.39 -3.06 5.85
C VAL A 209 -5.70 -4.31 5.03
N GLN A 210 -4.79 -4.70 4.12
CA GLN A 210 -4.96 -5.91 3.31
C GLN A 210 -4.95 -7.19 4.15
N ALA A 211 -4.08 -7.27 5.16
CA ALA A 211 -4.03 -8.41 6.07
C ALA A 211 -5.30 -8.51 6.92
N GLU A 212 -5.82 -7.39 7.42
CA GLU A 212 -7.09 -7.35 8.16
C GLU A 212 -8.26 -7.78 7.26
N ILE A 213 -8.30 -7.32 6.01
CA ILE A 213 -9.28 -7.77 5.01
C ILE A 213 -9.22 -9.29 4.84
N LEU A 214 -8.02 -9.84 4.65
CA LEU A 214 -7.81 -11.28 4.47
C LEU A 214 -8.32 -12.06 5.69
N HIS A 215 -8.00 -11.59 6.89
CA HIS A 215 -8.44 -12.18 8.14
C HIS A 215 -9.96 -12.15 8.32
N LEU A 216 -10.61 -11.03 7.95
CA LEU A 216 -12.06 -10.89 8.09
C LEU A 216 -12.85 -11.77 7.11
N LEU A 217 -12.32 -12.01 5.91
CA LEU A 217 -12.98 -12.86 4.92
C LEU A 217 -12.87 -14.35 5.24
N ASN A 218 -11.68 -14.78 5.70
CA ASN A 218 -11.39 -16.15 6.13
C ASN A 218 -12.01 -17.24 5.22
N VAL A 219 -11.78 -17.15 3.90
CA VAL A 219 -12.41 -18.03 2.91
C VAL A 219 -11.88 -19.46 3.09
N ASP A 220 -12.77 -20.42 3.34
CA ASP A 220 -12.40 -21.83 3.47
C ASP A 220 -11.89 -22.39 2.13
N PRO A 221 -10.60 -22.82 2.06
CA PRO A 221 -10.01 -23.41 0.87
C PRO A 221 -10.78 -24.62 0.32
N LYS A 222 -11.29 -25.48 1.21
CA LYS A 222 -12.03 -26.68 0.84
C LYS A 222 -13.38 -26.30 0.26
N LEU A 223 -14.05 -25.34 0.86
CA LEU A 223 -15.36 -24.89 0.42
C LEU A 223 -15.30 -24.29 -0.99
N LEU A 224 -14.34 -23.39 -1.24
CA LEU A 224 -14.18 -22.81 -2.57
C LEU A 224 -13.89 -23.89 -3.62
N SER A 225 -13.06 -24.88 -3.28
CA SER A 225 -12.75 -26.00 -4.16
C SER A 225 -13.97 -26.88 -4.47
N LEU A 226 -14.82 -27.14 -3.48
CA LEU A 226 -16.09 -27.86 -3.67
C LEU A 226 -17.08 -27.08 -4.53
N TYR A 227 -17.15 -25.77 -4.33
CA TYR A 227 -18.02 -24.89 -5.11
C TYR A 227 -17.64 -24.90 -6.60
N ILE A 228 -16.35 -24.72 -6.89
CA ILE A 228 -15.84 -24.77 -8.26
C ILE A 228 -16.07 -26.18 -8.87
N ASP A 229 -15.85 -27.25 -8.10
CA ASP A 229 -16.12 -28.62 -8.54
C ASP A 229 -17.60 -28.86 -8.87
N HIS A 230 -18.52 -28.29 -8.09
CA HIS A 230 -19.96 -28.37 -8.36
C HIS A 230 -20.29 -27.83 -9.75
N TYR A 231 -19.81 -26.62 -10.07
CA TYR A 231 -20.06 -25.94 -11.34
C TYR A 231 -19.32 -26.53 -12.54
N LEU A 232 -18.28 -27.33 -12.31
CA LEU A 232 -17.54 -28.01 -13.37
C LEU A 232 -18.10 -29.41 -13.70
N LYS A 233 -19.05 -29.95 -12.92
CA LYS A 233 -19.62 -31.30 -13.14
C LYS A 233 -20.72 -31.34 -14.21
N LYS A 234 -20.81 -32.47 -14.93
CA LYS A 234 -21.93 -32.79 -15.85
C LYS A 234 -23.26 -32.85 -15.08
N GLY A 235 -24.35 -32.46 -15.75
CA GLY A 235 -25.72 -32.69 -15.27
C GLY A 235 -26.27 -31.67 -14.29
N LEU A 236 -25.63 -30.50 -14.14
CA LEU A 236 -26.28 -29.33 -13.55
C LEU A 236 -27.46 -28.93 -14.43
N LYS A 237 -28.67 -29.27 -13.97
CA LYS A 237 -29.90 -28.90 -14.65
C LYS A 237 -30.13 -27.40 -14.44
N ASN A 238 -30.13 -26.63 -15.54
CA ASN A 238 -30.58 -25.24 -15.67
C ASN A 238 -29.61 -24.10 -15.31
N ASP A 239 -28.43 -24.03 -15.93
CA ASP A 239 -27.73 -22.73 -16.06
C ASP A 239 -27.21 -22.59 -17.49
N ASN A 240 -27.47 -21.43 -18.13
CA ASN A 240 -26.86 -21.10 -19.41
C ASN A 240 -25.34 -21.18 -19.27
N GLU A 241 -24.63 -21.61 -20.32
CA GLU A 241 -23.16 -21.70 -20.25
C GLU A 241 -22.50 -20.37 -19.85
N ASN A 242 -23.07 -19.24 -20.30
CA ASN A 242 -22.60 -17.89 -19.93
C ASN A 242 -22.72 -17.63 -18.42
N ASP A 243 -23.87 -17.94 -17.82
CA ASP A 243 -24.09 -17.75 -16.37
C ASP A 243 -23.11 -18.59 -15.55
N ARG A 244 -22.77 -19.80 -16.04
CA ARG A 244 -21.76 -20.66 -15.42
C ARG A 244 -20.37 -20.05 -15.46
N PHE A 245 -19.94 -19.51 -16.61
CA PHE A 245 -18.62 -18.85 -16.71
C PHE A 245 -18.54 -17.65 -15.77
N ASP A 246 -19.60 -16.86 -15.63
CA ASP A 246 -19.66 -15.73 -14.71
C ASP A 246 -19.58 -16.18 -13.23
N ILE A 247 -20.23 -17.28 -12.87
CA ILE A 247 -20.12 -17.88 -11.53
C ILE A 247 -18.69 -18.35 -11.26
N LEU A 248 -18.09 -19.07 -12.21
CA LEU A 248 -16.72 -19.57 -12.10
C LEU A 248 -15.71 -18.42 -12.02
N GLU A 249 -15.90 -17.34 -12.78
CA GLU A 249 -15.06 -16.15 -12.70
C GLU A 249 -15.12 -15.50 -11.31
N ARG A 250 -16.32 -15.31 -10.75
CA ARG A 250 -16.50 -14.79 -9.39
C ARG A 250 -15.81 -15.68 -8.35
N ALA A 251 -16.00 -17.00 -8.44
CA ALA A 251 -15.35 -17.96 -7.54
C ALA A 251 -13.81 -17.89 -7.63
N VAL A 252 -13.26 -17.79 -8.85
CA VAL A 252 -11.81 -17.65 -9.03
C VAL A 252 -11.30 -16.30 -8.53
N ASN A 253 -12.06 -15.21 -8.62
CA ASN A 253 -11.63 -13.93 -8.06
C ASN A 253 -11.53 -13.97 -6.53
N VAL A 254 -12.40 -14.73 -5.85
CA VAL A 254 -12.35 -14.93 -4.40
C VAL A 254 -11.08 -15.69 -3.95
N PHE A 255 -10.46 -16.48 -4.83
CA PHE A 255 -9.22 -17.23 -4.55
C PHE A 255 -8.08 -16.36 -3.97
N LYS A 256 -8.03 -15.05 -4.29
CA LYS A 256 -7.01 -14.15 -3.73
C LYS A 256 -7.04 -14.03 -2.21
N TYR A 257 -8.19 -14.34 -1.60
CA TYR A 257 -8.42 -14.25 -0.15
C TYR A 257 -8.26 -15.57 0.59
N ILE A 258 -7.76 -16.60 -0.08
CA ILE A 258 -7.34 -17.83 0.59
C ILE A 258 -5.95 -17.61 1.20
N THR A 259 -5.87 -17.81 2.51
CA THR A 259 -4.61 -17.86 3.27
C THR A 259 -3.80 -19.10 2.87
N ASP A 260 -4.42 -20.27 2.99
CA ASP A 260 -3.76 -21.58 2.82
C ASP A 260 -3.92 -22.10 1.39
N LYS A 261 -3.20 -21.46 0.45
CA LYS A 261 -3.26 -21.78 -0.98
C LYS A 261 -2.86 -23.22 -1.29
N ASP A 262 -1.95 -23.81 -0.51
CA ASP A 262 -1.52 -25.20 -0.67
C ASP A 262 -2.64 -26.19 -0.31
N ILE A 263 -3.45 -25.85 0.71
CA ILE A 263 -4.62 -26.64 1.10
C ILE A 263 -5.67 -26.58 0.00
N PHE A 264 -5.94 -25.38 -0.55
CA PHE A 264 -6.82 -25.22 -1.71
C PHE A 264 -6.35 -26.08 -2.88
N GLU A 265 -5.07 -25.97 -3.24
CA GLU A 265 -4.48 -26.67 -4.38
C GLU A 265 -4.63 -28.19 -4.25
N LYS A 266 -4.41 -28.73 -3.03
CA LYS A 266 -4.63 -30.15 -2.74
C LYS A 266 -6.07 -30.57 -3.01
N TYR A 267 -7.07 -29.85 -2.49
CA TYR A 267 -8.47 -30.19 -2.71
C TYR A 267 -8.87 -30.02 -4.19
N TYR A 268 -8.44 -28.93 -4.84
CA TYR A 268 -8.73 -28.67 -6.25
C TYR A 268 -8.17 -29.78 -7.15
N LYS A 269 -6.92 -30.19 -6.96
CA LYS A 269 -6.31 -31.31 -7.69
C LYS A 269 -7.08 -32.61 -7.47
N GLN A 270 -7.48 -32.92 -6.23
CA GLN A 270 -8.26 -34.12 -5.94
C GLN A 270 -9.61 -34.14 -6.68
N HIS A 271 -10.31 -33.01 -6.71
CA HIS A 271 -11.58 -32.89 -7.42
C HIS A 271 -11.39 -32.98 -8.93
N LEU A 272 -10.41 -32.26 -9.49
CA LEU A 272 -10.05 -32.33 -10.90
C LEU A 272 -9.72 -33.76 -11.33
N THR A 273 -8.84 -34.46 -10.61
CA THR A 273 -8.47 -35.85 -10.89
C THR A 273 -9.69 -36.76 -10.90
N LYS A 274 -10.59 -36.64 -9.91
CA LYS A 274 -11.84 -37.43 -9.89
C LYS A 274 -12.72 -37.11 -11.10
N ARG A 275 -12.89 -35.84 -11.48
CA ARG A 275 -13.70 -35.47 -12.64
C ARG A 275 -13.13 -36.02 -13.94
N LEU A 276 -11.80 -35.99 -14.11
CA LEU A 276 -11.12 -36.53 -15.29
C LEU A 276 -11.20 -38.06 -15.37
N ILE A 277 -10.96 -38.77 -14.26
CA ILE A 277 -10.99 -40.25 -14.22
C ILE A 277 -12.40 -40.79 -14.50
N PHE A 278 -13.43 -40.16 -13.91
CA PHE A 278 -14.80 -40.64 -14.02
C PHE A 278 -15.60 -39.98 -15.15
N ASP A 279 -14.94 -39.21 -16.03
CA ASP A 279 -15.56 -38.45 -17.11
C ASP A 279 -16.79 -37.62 -16.66
N LYS A 280 -16.62 -36.93 -15.52
CA LYS A 280 -17.67 -36.09 -14.90
C LYS A 280 -17.52 -34.61 -15.22
N SER A 281 -16.51 -34.20 -15.99
CA SER A 281 -16.33 -32.79 -16.38
C SER A 281 -17.38 -32.33 -17.39
N SER A 282 -17.95 -31.16 -17.19
CA SER A 282 -18.97 -30.58 -18.07
C SER A 282 -18.39 -30.22 -19.46
N SER A 283 -17.24 -29.54 -19.50
CA SER A 283 -16.50 -29.26 -20.74
C SER A 283 -15.00 -29.06 -20.46
N ASN A 284 -14.17 -29.30 -21.47
CA ASN A 284 -12.72 -29.08 -21.38
C ASN A 284 -12.38 -27.58 -21.37
N GLU A 285 -13.23 -26.77 -22.02
CA GLU A 285 -13.13 -25.33 -22.11
C GLU A 285 -13.29 -24.69 -20.73
N ALA A 286 -14.27 -25.13 -19.94
CA ALA A 286 -14.49 -24.62 -18.58
C ALA A 286 -13.32 -24.96 -17.63
N GLU A 287 -12.78 -26.18 -17.72
CA GLU A 287 -11.60 -26.59 -16.93
C GLU A 287 -10.38 -25.71 -17.26
N LYS A 288 -10.10 -25.50 -18.55
CA LYS A 288 -9.00 -24.62 -19.01
C LYS A 288 -9.22 -23.18 -18.56
N PHE A 289 -10.45 -22.68 -18.63
CA PHE A 289 -10.80 -21.33 -18.20
C PHE A 289 -10.45 -21.11 -16.72
N VAL A 290 -10.93 -21.96 -15.82
CA VAL A 290 -10.67 -21.84 -14.37
C VAL A 290 -9.17 -21.87 -14.07
N ILE A 291 -8.43 -22.81 -14.67
CA ILE A 291 -6.97 -22.91 -14.48
C ILE A 291 -6.26 -21.66 -14.98
N SER A 292 -6.63 -21.16 -16.17
CA SER A 292 -6.02 -19.95 -16.73
C SER A 292 -6.26 -18.72 -15.85
N ARG A 293 -7.48 -18.59 -15.31
CA ARG A 293 -7.87 -17.45 -14.47
C ARG A 293 -7.19 -17.50 -13.11
N MET A 294 -7.09 -18.67 -12.48
CA MET A 294 -6.32 -18.86 -11.24
C MET A 294 -4.84 -18.49 -11.42
N LYS A 295 -4.22 -18.90 -12.54
CA LYS A 295 -2.84 -18.51 -12.86
C LYS A 295 -2.68 -17.00 -12.97
N MET A 296 -3.61 -16.31 -13.63
CA MET A 296 -3.60 -14.85 -13.72
C MET A 296 -3.70 -14.19 -12.34
N VAL A 297 -4.60 -14.67 -11.46
CA VAL A 297 -4.71 -14.16 -10.09
C VAL A 297 -3.40 -14.32 -9.31
N LEU A 298 -2.74 -15.47 -9.44
CA LEU A 298 -1.43 -15.71 -8.80
C LEU A 298 -0.33 -14.77 -9.32
N ILE A 299 -0.35 -14.46 -10.62
CA ILE A 299 0.62 -13.50 -11.21
C ILE A 299 0.38 -12.10 -10.68
N THR A 300 -0.89 -11.67 -10.57
CA THR A 300 -1.22 -10.33 -10.04
C THR A 300 -0.86 -10.16 -8.57
N LEU A 301 -0.85 -11.23 -7.77
CA LEU A 301 -0.45 -11.19 -6.37
C LEU A 301 1.07 -11.13 -6.14
N LYS A 302 1.88 -11.44 -7.18
CA LYS A 302 3.35 -11.42 -7.10
C LYS A 302 3.97 -10.10 -7.57
N LYS A 303 3.16 -9.16 -8.09
CA LYS A 303 3.59 -7.83 -8.54
C LYS A 303 3.26 -6.79 -7.47
#